data_AF-A0A835CY41-F1
#
_entry.id   AF-A0A835CY41-F1
#
_cell.length_a   1.000
_cell.length_b   1.000
_cell.length_c   1.000
_cell.angle_alpha   90.00
_cell.angle_beta   90.00
_cell.angle_gamma   90.00
#
_symmetry.space_group_name_H-M   'P 1'
#
loop_
_entity.id
_entity.type
_entity.pdbx_description
1 polymer ?
#
loop_
_entity_poly.entity_id
_entity_poly.type
_entity_poly.pdbx_seq_one_letter_code
_entity_poly.pdbx_strand_id
1 'polypeptide(L)'
;MSELGLPLSEQSLQQAHNGSREEVMRVFDEQHFGRHHAKRSVAQLEEELQKAYKNFILANEYKSSKLCEALYTRCEDKMDQLQVLRLPSMAKFNAGFLLCNRSFEEECVGPSKTIYEQRMKKMLGKSRSLFIKEYNHRLFNWLVAFSLVMVVMGRFVIKFILLEIGAWVLFIFLETYTRMFWSAESLYYNPGWHFIVAIWETLVYSPIIDLDRWAILIGVMLVILVLYWRCYGRRKHGGSWLLPLYRNHEGGSNRWRSD
;
A
#
# COMPACT_ATOMS: atom_id res chain seq x y z
N MET A 1 5.91 -45.07 10.55
CA MET A 1 5.04 -43.96 10.07
C MET A 1 4.90 -42.81 11.06
N SER A 2 5.06 -43.04 12.37
CA SER A 2 4.94 -42.03 13.43
C SER A 2 5.98 -40.90 13.40
N GLU A 3 7.09 -41.09 12.68
CA GLU A 3 8.18 -40.10 12.54
C GLU A 3 8.03 -39.17 11.33
N LEU A 4 7.04 -39.36 10.47
CA LEU A 4 6.83 -38.48 9.32
C LEU A 4 6.28 -37.13 9.79
N GLY A 5 7.10 -36.09 9.71
CA GLY A 5 6.70 -34.71 9.98
C GLY A 5 5.65 -34.24 8.97
N LEU A 6 4.38 -34.31 9.35
CA LEU A 6 3.26 -33.75 8.58
C LEU A 6 3.24 -32.21 8.68
N PRO A 7 2.86 -31.47 7.63
CA PRO A 7 2.25 -31.93 6.39
C PRO A 7 3.26 -32.30 5.29
N LEU A 8 2.88 -33.25 4.44
CA LEU A 8 3.65 -33.74 3.29
C LEU A 8 2.85 -33.63 1.99
N SER A 9 3.57 -33.60 0.86
CA SER A 9 2.96 -33.72 -0.46
C SER A 9 2.26 -35.07 -0.62
N GLU A 10 1.21 -35.14 -1.44
CA GLU A 10 0.49 -36.39 -1.71
C GLU A 10 1.41 -37.49 -2.24
N GLN A 11 2.34 -37.14 -3.13
CA GLN A 11 3.30 -38.08 -3.70
C GLN A 11 4.23 -38.66 -2.64
N SER A 12 4.77 -37.81 -1.76
CA SER A 12 5.64 -38.24 -0.66
C SER A 12 4.89 -39.13 0.34
N LEU A 13 3.63 -38.79 0.64
CA LEU A 13 2.79 -39.58 1.54
C LEU A 13 2.46 -40.96 0.95
N GLN A 14 2.10 -41.00 -0.35
CA GLN A 14 1.79 -42.25 -1.05
C GLN A 14 3.03 -43.15 -1.16
N GLN A 15 4.20 -42.58 -1.44
CA GLN A 15 5.46 -43.33 -1.51
C GLN A 15 5.84 -43.91 -0.14
N ALA A 16 5.71 -43.12 0.93
CA ALA A 16 5.95 -43.59 2.29
C ALA A 16 4.97 -44.69 2.70
N HIS A 17 3.70 -44.58 2.30
CA HIS A 17 2.70 -45.62 2.52
C HIS A 17 3.04 -46.91 1.78
N ASN A 18 3.32 -46.84 0.48
CA ASN A 18 3.67 -48.00 -0.33
C ASN A 18 4.91 -48.73 0.23
N GLY A 19 5.96 -47.99 0.58
CA GLY A 19 7.16 -48.57 1.18
C GLY A 19 6.88 -49.22 2.55
N SER A 20 6.08 -48.56 3.41
CA SER A 20 5.69 -49.15 4.69
C SER A 20 4.82 -50.40 4.54
N ARG A 21 3.94 -50.42 3.54
CA ARG A 21 3.04 -51.53 3.24
C ARG A 21 3.83 -52.74 2.74
N GLU A 22 4.79 -52.53 1.84
CA GLU A 22 5.67 -53.58 1.34
C GLU A 22 6.49 -54.23 2.45
N GLU A 23 7.05 -53.42 3.36
CA GLU A 23 7.81 -53.90 4.51
C GLU A 23 6.93 -54.71 5.48
N VAL A 24 5.74 -54.19 5.81
CA VAL A 24 4.79 -54.89 6.70
C VAL A 24 4.33 -56.20 6.07
N MET A 25 4.07 -56.22 4.75
CA MET A 25 3.68 -57.44 4.05
C MET A 25 4.80 -58.48 4.04
N ARG A 26 6.06 -58.05 3.82
CA ARG A 26 7.23 -58.93 3.88
C ARG A 26 7.40 -59.58 5.25
N VAL A 27 7.36 -58.77 6.32
CA VAL A 27 7.47 -59.29 7.70
C VAL A 27 6.32 -60.21 8.05
N PHE A 28 5.11 -59.88 7.58
CA PHE A 28 3.94 -60.72 7.78
C PHE A 28 4.09 -62.07 7.06
N ASP A 29 4.58 -62.08 5.82
CA ASP A 29 4.80 -63.31 5.05
C ASP A 29 5.83 -64.24 5.70
N GLU A 30 6.91 -63.69 6.29
CA GLU A 30 7.93 -64.46 7.01
C GLU A 30 7.40 -65.10 8.31
N GLN A 31 6.41 -64.48 8.96
CA GLN A 31 5.89 -64.90 10.26
C GLN A 31 4.60 -65.75 10.17
N HIS A 32 3.98 -65.83 9.00
CA HIS A 32 2.71 -66.55 8.86
C HIS A 32 2.92 -68.08 8.74
N PHE A 33 2.08 -68.88 9.42
CA PHE A 33 2.04 -70.34 9.28
C PHE A 33 0.63 -70.81 8.83
N GLY A 34 0.57 -71.69 7.81
CA GLY A 34 -0.65 -72.39 7.36
C GLY A 34 -1.44 -71.75 6.21
N ARG A 35 -1.75 -72.52 5.14
CA ARG A 35 -2.33 -72.05 3.86
C ARG A 35 -3.77 -71.51 3.93
N HIS A 36 -4.63 -72.04 4.82
CA HIS A 36 -6.06 -71.72 4.84
C HIS A 36 -6.39 -70.48 5.69
N HIS A 37 -5.70 -70.30 6.82
CA HIS A 37 -5.82 -69.09 7.64
C HIS A 37 -5.05 -67.89 7.07
N ALA A 38 -3.98 -68.14 6.30
CA ALA A 38 -3.18 -67.10 5.66
C ALA A 38 -4.01 -66.11 4.83
N LYS A 39 -4.88 -66.59 3.93
CA LYS A 39 -5.67 -65.68 3.05
C LYS A 39 -6.58 -64.74 3.84
N ARG A 40 -7.21 -65.22 4.91
CA ARG A 40 -8.11 -64.41 5.76
C ARG A 40 -7.32 -63.39 6.57
N SER A 41 -6.18 -63.81 7.14
CA SER A 41 -5.33 -62.94 7.94
C SER A 41 -4.65 -61.86 7.08
N VAL A 42 -4.23 -62.18 5.86
CA VAL A 42 -3.72 -61.19 4.89
C VAL A 42 -4.79 -60.17 4.54
N ALA A 43 -6.02 -60.62 4.24
CA ALA A 43 -7.11 -59.70 3.91
C ALA A 43 -7.45 -58.75 5.08
N GLN A 44 -7.42 -59.27 6.31
CA GLN A 44 -7.66 -58.46 7.51
C GLN A 44 -6.52 -57.46 7.77
N LEU A 45 -5.26 -57.85 7.54
CA LEU A 45 -4.11 -56.95 7.64
C LEU A 45 -4.19 -55.81 6.63
N GLU A 46 -4.53 -56.11 5.37
CA GLU A 46 -4.69 -55.09 4.33
C GLU A 46 -5.84 -54.11 4.67
N GLU A 47 -6.94 -54.59 5.25
CA GLU A 47 -8.03 -53.74 5.72
C GLU A 47 -7.57 -52.77 6.83
N GLU A 48 -6.82 -53.26 7.82
CA GLU A 48 -6.29 -52.44 8.91
C GLU A 48 -5.22 -51.45 8.41
N LEU A 49 -4.36 -51.85 7.47
CA LEU A 49 -3.40 -50.97 6.80
C LEU A 49 -4.12 -49.84 6.04
N GLN A 50 -5.19 -50.16 5.31
CA GLN A 50 -6.01 -49.16 4.62
C GLN A 50 -6.70 -48.20 5.59
N LYS A 51 -7.26 -48.70 6.70
CA LYS A 51 -7.85 -47.85 7.75
C LYS A 51 -6.82 -46.90 8.34
N ALA A 52 -5.64 -47.40 8.69
CA ALA A 52 -4.54 -46.57 9.18
C ALA A 52 -4.12 -45.51 8.16
N TYR A 53 -4.01 -45.88 6.88
CA TYR A 53 -3.66 -44.95 5.81
C TYR A 53 -4.68 -43.81 5.64
N LYS A 54 -5.98 -44.13 5.66
CA LYS A 54 -7.04 -43.13 5.61
C LYS A 54 -6.95 -42.13 6.77
N ASN A 55 -6.65 -42.61 7.97
CA ASN A 55 -6.45 -41.73 9.14
C ASN A 55 -5.24 -40.80 8.95
N PHE A 56 -4.15 -41.30 8.36
CA PHE A 56 -2.97 -40.48 8.04
C PHE A 56 -3.26 -39.45 6.94
N ILE A 57 -4.00 -39.80 5.89
CA ILE A 57 -4.44 -38.84 4.87
C ILE A 57 -5.23 -37.70 5.52
N LEU A 58 -6.23 -38.04 6.33
CA LEU A 58 -7.07 -37.05 7.01
C LEU A 58 -6.26 -36.14 7.94
N ALA A 59 -5.31 -36.72 8.70
CA ALA A 59 -4.41 -35.95 9.55
C ALA A 59 -3.46 -35.04 8.74
N ASN A 60 -3.00 -35.49 7.58
CA ASN A 60 -2.16 -34.71 6.67
C ASN A 60 -2.94 -33.54 6.07
N GLU A 61 -4.15 -33.79 5.59
CA GLU A 61 -5.04 -32.77 5.04
C GLU A 61 -5.41 -31.72 6.08
N TYR A 62 -5.74 -32.14 7.31
CA TYR A 62 -6.02 -31.22 8.41
C TYR A 62 -4.81 -30.33 8.73
N LYS A 63 -3.62 -30.91 8.86
CA LYS A 63 -2.39 -30.14 9.13
C LYS A 63 -1.99 -29.22 7.98
N SER A 64 -2.13 -29.68 6.74
CA SER A 64 -1.89 -28.88 5.53
C SER A 64 -2.84 -27.69 5.46
N SER A 65 -4.14 -27.94 5.65
CA SER A 65 -5.16 -26.89 5.69
C SER A 65 -4.87 -25.86 6.77
N LYS A 66 -4.58 -26.30 8.00
CA LYS A 66 -4.28 -25.39 9.13
C LYS A 66 -3.04 -24.53 8.87
N LEU A 67 -2.00 -25.11 8.27
CA LEU A 67 -0.77 -24.38 7.95
C LEU A 67 -1.01 -23.34 6.85
N CYS A 68 -1.64 -23.73 5.74
CA CYS A 68 -1.90 -22.83 4.62
C CYS A 68 -2.93 -21.75 4.96
N GLU A 69 -3.92 -22.06 5.81
CA GLU A 69 -4.86 -21.09 6.36
C GLU A 69 -4.16 -20.04 7.23
N ALA A 70 -3.27 -20.46 8.14
CA ALA A 70 -2.52 -19.53 8.97
C ALA A 70 -1.66 -18.56 8.15
N LEU A 71 -1.04 -19.05 7.07
CA LEU A 71 -0.28 -18.20 6.12
C LEU A 71 -1.20 -17.26 5.36
N TYR A 72 -2.36 -17.75 4.91
CA TYR A 72 -3.37 -16.94 4.23
C TYR A 72 -3.85 -15.79 5.12
N THR A 73 -4.28 -16.08 6.35
CA THR A 73 -4.77 -15.07 7.30
C THR A 73 -3.68 -14.06 7.66
N ARG A 74 -2.44 -14.51 7.88
CA ARG A 74 -1.32 -13.59 8.13
C ARG A 74 -1.10 -12.63 6.96
N CYS A 75 -1.22 -13.12 5.73
CA CYS A 75 -1.12 -12.26 4.56
C CYS A 75 -2.30 -11.29 4.50
N GLU A 76 -3.53 -11.77 4.68
CA GLU A 76 -4.75 -10.96 4.71
C GLU A 76 -4.63 -9.80 5.70
N ASP A 77 -4.26 -10.09 6.95
CA ASP A 77 -4.04 -9.09 8.00
C ASP A 77 -3.00 -8.04 7.59
N LYS A 78 -1.91 -8.47 6.97
CA LYS A 78 -0.85 -7.57 6.49
C LYS A 78 -1.35 -6.66 5.37
N MET A 79 -2.15 -7.20 4.45
CA MET A 79 -2.74 -6.43 3.36
C MET A 79 -3.75 -5.41 3.90
N ASP A 80 -4.58 -5.80 4.87
CA ASP A 80 -5.54 -4.90 5.51
C ASP A 80 -4.84 -3.78 6.28
N GLN A 81 -3.75 -4.07 7.01
CA GLN A 81 -2.91 -3.05 7.63
C GLN A 81 -2.37 -2.04 6.62
N LEU A 82 -1.92 -2.50 5.44
CA LEU A 82 -1.40 -1.64 4.37
C LEU A 82 -2.50 -0.76 3.74
N GLN A 83 -3.76 -1.20 3.75
CA GLN A 83 -4.89 -0.38 3.28
C GLN A 83 -5.28 0.74 4.25
N VAL A 84 -5.09 0.53 5.56
CA VAL A 84 -5.45 1.50 6.60
C VAL A 84 -4.37 2.57 6.83
N LEU A 85 -3.16 2.40 6.26
CA LEU A 85 -2.10 3.39 6.36
C LEU A 85 -2.57 4.77 5.90
N ARG A 86 -2.28 5.79 6.72
CA ARG A 86 -2.68 7.18 6.51
C ARG A 86 -2.15 7.73 5.17
N LEU A 87 -1.00 7.20 4.74
CA LEU A 87 -0.35 7.45 3.47
C LEU A 87 -0.26 6.13 2.68
N PRO A 88 -1.18 5.89 1.73
CA PRO A 88 -1.18 4.68 0.90
C PRO A 88 -0.04 4.74 -0.12
N SER A 89 0.89 3.77 -0.10
CA SER A 89 1.98 3.68 -1.07
C SER A 89 1.87 2.43 -1.93
N MET A 90 1.88 2.58 -3.25
CA MET A 90 1.81 1.46 -4.18
C MET A 90 3.04 0.55 -4.08
N ALA A 91 4.21 1.13 -3.81
CA ALA A 91 5.46 0.39 -3.63
C ALA A 91 5.42 -0.55 -2.41
N LYS A 92 4.99 -0.08 -1.22
CA LYS A 92 4.88 -0.96 -0.04
C LYS A 92 3.80 -2.03 -0.21
N PHE A 93 2.69 -1.69 -0.87
CA PHE A 93 1.64 -2.66 -1.21
C PHE A 93 2.18 -3.78 -2.12
N ASN A 94 2.88 -3.41 -3.20
CA ASN A 94 3.48 -4.38 -4.12
C ASN A 94 4.59 -5.21 -3.47
N ALA A 95 5.42 -4.61 -2.61
CA ALA A 95 6.42 -5.34 -1.84
C ALA A 95 5.79 -6.34 -0.86
N GLY A 96 4.71 -5.94 -0.16
CA GLY A 96 3.93 -6.80 0.71
C GLY A 96 3.31 -7.97 -0.05
N PHE A 97 2.72 -7.70 -1.23
CA PHE A 97 2.18 -8.71 -2.13
C PHE A 97 3.23 -9.75 -2.54
N LEU A 98 4.41 -9.30 -2.99
CA LEU A 98 5.48 -10.20 -3.43
C LEU A 98 6.00 -11.06 -2.27
N LEU A 99 6.14 -10.47 -1.08
CA LEU A 99 6.55 -11.20 0.11
C LEU A 99 5.52 -12.27 0.50
N CYS A 100 4.23 -11.93 0.49
CA CYS A 100 3.16 -12.89 0.74
C CYS A 100 3.17 -14.05 -0.25
N ASN A 101 3.30 -13.75 -1.54
CA ASN A 101 3.29 -14.78 -2.57
C ASN A 101 4.47 -15.75 -2.39
N ARG A 102 5.66 -15.21 -2.10
CA ARG A 102 6.86 -16.02 -1.84
C ARG A 102 6.72 -16.87 -0.58
N SER A 103 6.34 -16.27 0.54
CA SER A 103 6.16 -17.00 1.81
C SER A 103 5.09 -18.09 1.68
N PHE A 104 4.01 -17.83 0.95
CA PHE A 104 2.99 -18.83 0.68
C PHE A 104 3.54 -19.99 -0.17
N GLU A 105 4.28 -19.71 -1.25
CA GLU A 105 4.85 -20.74 -2.12
C GLU A 105 5.87 -21.64 -1.40
N GLU A 106 6.71 -21.05 -0.55
CA GLU A 106 7.78 -21.72 0.21
C GLU A 106 7.26 -22.52 1.41
N GLU A 107 6.33 -21.95 2.19
CA GLU A 107 5.90 -22.54 3.46
C GLU A 107 4.65 -23.43 3.33
N CYS A 108 3.72 -23.15 2.42
CA CYS A 108 2.50 -23.97 2.25
C CYS A 108 2.78 -25.25 1.47
N VAL A 109 2.58 -26.39 2.15
CA VAL A 109 2.82 -27.75 1.63
C VAL A 109 1.61 -28.66 1.91
N GLY A 110 1.35 -29.57 0.98
CA GLY A 110 0.34 -30.63 1.10
C GLY A 110 -0.87 -30.46 0.17
N PRO A 111 -1.90 -31.29 0.34
CA PRO A 111 -3.04 -31.36 -0.58
C PRO A 111 -3.84 -30.06 -0.67
N SER A 112 -3.89 -29.29 0.42
CA SER A 112 -4.69 -28.07 0.50
C SER A 112 -4.07 -26.87 -0.23
N LYS A 113 -2.82 -26.99 -0.71
CA LYS A 113 -2.06 -25.89 -1.32
C LYS A 113 -2.81 -25.25 -2.50
N THR A 114 -3.31 -26.05 -3.43
CA THR A 114 -3.96 -25.58 -4.66
C THR A 114 -5.24 -24.77 -4.37
N ILE A 115 -6.02 -25.22 -3.40
CA ILE A 115 -7.25 -24.55 -2.96
C ILE A 115 -6.92 -23.18 -2.35
N TYR A 116 -5.96 -23.13 -1.43
CA TYR A 116 -5.55 -21.88 -0.79
C TYR A 116 -4.82 -20.94 -1.75
N GLU A 117 -4.10 -21.45 -2.74
CA GLU A 117 -3.45 -20.64 -3.78
C GLU A 117 -4.48 -19.87 -4.61
N GLN A 118 -5.57 -20.53 -5.04
CA GLN A 118 -6.66 -19.86 -5.76
C GLN A 118 -7.35 -18.82 -4.89
N ARG A 119 -7.61 -19.15 -3.61
CA ARG A 119 -8.23 -18.23 -2.65
C ARG A 119 -7.34 -17.00 -2.40
N MET A 120 -6.04 -17.21 -2.26
CA MET A 120 -5.03 -16.16 -2.10
C MET A 120 -4.98 -15.24 -3.32
N LYS A 121 -4.87 -15.79 -4.54
CA LYS A 121 -4.87 -15.01 -5.78
C LYS A 121 -6.12 -14.13 -5.91
N LYS A 122 -7.30 -14.66 -5.56
CA LYS A 122 -8.56 -13.91 -5.55
C LYS A 122 -8.57 -12.79 -4.50
N MET A 123 -8.16 -13.09 -3.26
CA MET A 123 -8.09 -12.10 -2.18
C MET A 123 -7.14 -10.96 -2.54
N LEU A 124 -5.92 -11.29 -3.00
CA LEU A 124 -4.92 -10.29 -3.38
C LEU A 124 -5.38 -9.44 -4.56
N GLY A 125 -6.04 -10.03 -5.56
CA GLY A 125 -6.63 -9.29 -6.68
C GLY A 125 -7.69 -8.28 -6.22
N LYS A 126 -8.58 -8.70 -5.31
CA LYS A 126 -9.60 -7.82 -4.70
C LYS A 126 -8.97 -6.73 -3.84
N SER A 127 -7.99 -7.07 -3.01
CA SER A 127 -7.26 -6.12 -2.17
C SER A 127 -6.57 -5.04 -3.01
N ARG A 128 -5.96 -5.45 -4.13
CA ARG A 128 -5.30 -4.53 -5.07
C ARG A 128 -6.26 -3.56 -5.73
N SER A 129 -7.39 -4.02 -6.24
CA SER A 129 -8.36 -3.13 -6.89
C SER A 129 -8.97 -2.14 -5.89
N LEU A 130 -9.29 -2.60 -4.67
CA LEU A 130 -9.76 -1.75 -3.59
C LEU A 130 -8.73 -0.69 -3.20
N PHE A 131 -7.46 -1.10 -3.03
CA PHE A 131 -6.37 -0.18 -2.71
C PHE A 131 -6.19 0.89 -3.79
N ILE A 132 -6.17 0.51 -5.07
CA ILE A 132 -6.04 1.46 -6.19
C ILE A 132 -7.21 2.45 -6.21
N LYS A 133 -8.44 1.97 -5.99
CA LYS A 133 -9.63 2.81 -5.97
C LYS A 133 -9.56 3.86 -4.85
N GLU A 134 -9.28 3.42 -3.62
CA GLU A 134 -9.19 4.31 -2.45
C GLU A 134 -8.00 5.28 -2.57
N TYR A 135 -6.85 4.79 -3.05
CA TYR A 135 -5.67 5.59 -3.34
C TYR A 135 -5.98 6.72 -4.32
N ASN A 136 -6.55 6.40 -5.49
CA ASN A 136 -6.88 7.38 -6.51
C ASN A 136 -7.90 8.41 -6.00
N HIS A 137 -8.90 7.98 -5.23
CA HIS A 137 -9.89 8.87 -4.65
C HIS A 137 -9.28 9.87 -3.65
N ARG A 138 -8.42 9.39 -2.74
CA ARG A 138 -7.71 10.27 -1.77
C ARG A 138 -6.74 11.20 -2.46
N LEU A 139 -5.96 10.68 -3.41
CA LEU A 139 -5.01 11.45 -4.22
C LEU A 139 -5.71 12.60 -4.92
N PHE A 140 -6.82 12.29 -5.60
CA PHE A 140 -7.58 13.28 -6.33
C PHE A 140 -8.11 14.38 -5.41
N ASN A 141 -8.71 14.01 -4.27
CA ASN A 141 -9.22 14.98 -3.30
C ASN A 141 -8.10 15.90 -2.75
N TRP A 142 -6.92 15.35 -2.48
CA TRP A 142 -5.75 16.14 -2.07
C TRP A 142 -5.24 17.07 -3.17
N LEU A 143 -5.20 16.62 -4.42
CA LEU A 143 -4.79 17.45 -5.56
C LEU A 143 -5.74 18.63 -5.79
N VAL A 144 -7.05 18.40 -5.71
CA VAL A 144 -8.05 19.47 -5.82
C VAL A 144 -7.89 20.48 -4.69
N ALA A 145 -7.81 20.02 -3.43
CA ALA A 145 -7.59 20.89 -2.29
C ALA A 145 -6.28 21.70 -2.43
N PHE A 146 -5.20 21.05 -2.86
CA PHE A 146 -3.90 21.70 -3.08
C PHE A 146 -3.97 22.79 -4.16
N SER A 147 -4.64 22.52 -5.29
CA SER A 147 -4.78 23.51 -6.36
C SER A 147 -5.55 24.77 -5.92
N LEU A 148 -6.61 24.62 -5.12
CA LEU A 148 -7.34 25.75 -4.53
C LEU A 148 -6.45 26.57 -3.57
N VAL A 149 -5.69 25.91 -2.70
CA VAL A 149 -4.74 26.59 -1.80
C VAL A 149 -3.67 27.34 -2.59
N MET A 150 -3.17 26.76 -3.69
CA MET A 150 -2.18 27.39 -4.55
C MET A 150 -2.73 28.64 -5.28
N VAL A 151 -4.00 28.63 -5.71
CA VAL A 151 -4.66 29.83 -6.26
C VAL A 151 -4.68 30.96 -5.23
N VAL A 152 -5.09 30.66 -3.99
CA VAL A 152 -5.12 31.64 -2.90
C VAL A 152 -3.70 32.15 -2.59
N MET A 153 -2.72 31.25 -2.44
CA MET A 153 -1.33 31.62 -2.16
C MET A 153 -0.71 32.47 -3.28
N GLY A 154 -0.98 32.13 -4.55
CA GLY A 154 -0.52 32.87 -5.72
C GLY A 154 -1.01 34.32 -5.71
N ARG A 155 -2.30 34.52 -5.41
CA ARG A 155 -2.92 35.85 -5.32
C ARG A 155 -2.41 36.67 -4.14
N PHE A 156 -2.34 36.07 -2.96
CA PHE A 156 -2.14 36.82 -1.72
C PHE A 156 -0.69 36.93 -1.24
N VAL A 157 0.19 36.00 -1.62
CA VAL A 157 1.56 35.94 -1.09
C VAL A 157 2.61 36.25 -2.14
N ILE A 158 2.59 35.56 -3.29
CA ILE A 158 3.67 35.66 -4.29
C ILE A 158 3.36 36.75 -5.34
N LYS A 159 2.08 37.08 -5.57
CA LYS A 159 1.61 38.01 -6.63
C LYS A 159 2.14 37.65 -8.03
N PHE A 160 2.31 36.36 -8.30
CA PHE A 160 2.83 35.86 -9.57
C PHE A 160 1.70 35.32 -10.43
N ILE A 161 1.30 36.11 -11.43
CA ILE A 161 0.15 35.84 -12.31
C ILE A 161 0.30 34.50 -13.06
N LEU A 162 1.52 34.11 -13.44
CA LEU A 162 1.74 32.84 -14.14
C LEU A 162 1.45 31.62 -13.26
N LEU A 163 1.74 31.68 -11.95
CA LEU A 163 1.43 30.61 -11.01
C LEU A 163 -0.07 30.56 -10.74
N GLU A 164 -0.73 31.71 -10.69
CA GLU A 164 -2.19 31.78 -10.60
C GLU A 164 -2.86 31.13 -11.83
N ILE A 165 -2.46 31.49 -13.05
CA ILE A 165 -2.99 30.90 -14.29
C ILE A 165 -2.73 29.39 -14.30
N GLY A 166 -1.52 28.95 -13.95
CA GLY A 166 -1.19 27.52 -13.88
C GLY A 166 -2.04 26.75 -12.86
N ALA A 167 -2.29 27.34 -11.69
CA ALA A 167 -3.12 26.73 -10.66
C ALA A 167 -4.60 26.63 -11.07
N TRP A 168 -5.14 27.65 -11.75
CA TRP A 168 -6.49 27.61 -12.32
C TRP A 168 -6.63 26.55 -13.42
N VAL A 169 -5.65 26.48 -14.33
CA VAL A 169 -5.63 25.45 -15.39
C VAL A 169 -5.60 24.05 -14.76
N LEU A 170 -4.76 23.83 -13.73
CA LEU A 170 -4.71 22.56 -13.02
C LEU A 170 -6.03 22.23 -12.30
N PHE A 171 -6.64 23.20 -11.64
CA PHE A 171 -7.93 23.01 -10.95
C PHE A 171 -9.05 22.62 -11.93
N ILE A 172 -9.21 23.38 -13.01
CA ILE A 172 -10.21 23.10 -14.06
C ILE A 172 -9.93 21.74 -14.69
N PHE A 173 -8.68 21.41 -14.97
CA PHE A 173 -8.30 20.10 -15.49
C PHE A 173 -8.73 19.00 -14.53
N LEU A 174 -8.39 19.08 -13.24
CA LEU A 174 -8.76 18.06 -12.25
C LEU A 174 -10.28 17.90 -12.12
N GLU A 175 -11.04 19.00 -12.06
CA GLU A 175 -12.50 18.95 -11.90
C GLU A 175 -13.22 18.48 -13.17
N THR A 176 -12.74 18.88 -14.34
CA THR A 176 -13.32 18.44 -15.63
C THR A 176 -12.97 16.97 -15.91
N TYR A 177 -11.74 16.57 -15.62
CA TYR A 177 -11.24 15.21 -15.85
C TYR A 177 -11.98 14.18 -14.99
N THR A 178 -12.32 14.51 -13.74
CA THR A 178 -13.10 13.59 -12.87
C THR A 178 -14.59 13.54 -13.16
N ARG A 179 -15.19 14.61 -13.68
CA ARG A 179 -16.57 14.56 -14.18
C ARG A 179 -16.69 13.74 -15.47
N MET A 180 -15.62 13.67 -16.26
CA MET A 180 -15.58 12.95 -17.53
C MET A 180 -15.26 11.45 -17.37
N PHE A 181 -14.40 11.06 -16.43
CA PHE A 181 -14.05 9.66 -16.17
C PHE A 181 -14.70 9.16 -14.89
N TRP A 182 -15.91 8.60 -15.02
CA TRP A 182 -16.78 8.16 -13.92
C TRP A 182 -16.30 6.88 -13.17
N SER A 183 -15.10 6.36 -13.47
CA SER A 183 -14.52 5.24 -12.70
C SER A 183 -13.02 5.40 -12.46
N ALA A 184 -12.60 5.27 -11.19
CA ALA A 184 -11.20 5.27 -10.77
C ALA A 184 -10.36 4.14 -11.41
N GLU A 185 -11.01 3.11 -11.96
CA GLU A 185 -10.38 2.05 -12.73
C GLU A 185 -9.98 2.52 -14.13
N SER A 186 -10.85 3.25 -14.86
CA SER A 186 -10.53 3.79 -16.19
C SER A 186 -9.40 4.83 -16.15
N LEU A 187 -9.31 5.56 -15.03
CA LEU A 187 -8.26 6.53 -14.75
C LEU A 187 -6.89 5.85 -14.58
N TYR A 188 -6.86 4.71 -13.90
CA TYR A 188 -5.63 3.98 -13.58
C TYR A 188 -4.94 3.44 -14.83
N TYR A 189 -5.67 3.00 -15.86
CA TYR A 189 -5.06 2.47 -17.09
C TYR A 189 -4.60 3.54 -18.08
N ASN A 190 -4.78 4.83 -17.78
CA ASN A 190 -4.36 5.91 -18.67
C ASN A 190 -2.88 6.28 -18.43
N PRO A 191 -2.00 6.24 -19.45
CA PRO A 191 -0.58 6.57 -19.30
C PRO A 191 -0.34 8.00 -18.80
N GLY A 192 -1.24 8.96 -19.11
CA GLY A 192 -1.14 10.32 -18.60
C GLY A 192 -1.38 10.42 -17.09
N TRP A 193 -2.26 9.59 -16.55
CA TRP A 193 -2.51 9.53 -15.10
C TRP A 193 -1.33 8.92 -14.35
N HIS A 194 -0.69 7.88 -14.91
CA HIS A 194 0.52 7.31 -14.33
C HIS A 194 1.67 8.32 -14.21
N PHE A 195 1.80 9.25 -15.15
CA PHE A 195 2.79 10.33 -15.07
C PHE A 195 2.48 11.30 -13.93
N ILE A 196 1.21 11.68 -13.76
CA ILE A 196 0.75 12.54 -12.65
C ILE A 196 0.96 11.83 -11.30
N VAL A 197 0.61 10.55 -11.22
CA VAL A 197 0.82 9.72 -10.03
C VAL A 197 2.31 9.62 -9.71
N ALA A 198 3.19 9.41 -10.70
CA ALA A 198 4.63 9.33 -10.48
C ALA A 198 5.23 10.66 -10.02
N ILE A 199 4.79 11.80 -10.58
CA ILE A 199 5.19 13.13 -10.13
C ILE A 199 4.70 13.38 -8.70
N TRP A 200 3.46 13.00 -8.41
CA TRP A 200 2.90 13.15 -7.07
C TRP A 200 3.61 12.24 -6.05
N GLU A 201 3.90 10.99 -6.41
CA GLU A 201 4.73 10.09 -5.59
C GLU A 201 6.13 10.70 -5.40
N THR A 202 6.73 11.32 -6.41
CA THR A 202 8.05 11.96 -6.26
C THR A 202 8.01 13.22 -5.38
N LEU A 203 6.94 14.02 -5.48
CA LEU A 203 6.77 15.28 -4.75
C LEU A 203 6.29 15.10 -3.31
N VAL A 204 5.37 14.16 -3.07
CA VAL A 204 4.74 13.91 -1.77
C VAL A 204 5.41 12.76 -1.03
N TYR A 205 6.00 11.79 -1.75
CA TYR A 205 6.78 10.68 -1.20
C TYR A 205 8.27 10.80 -1.58
N SER A 206 8.96 11.79 -1.02
CA SER A 206 10.42 11.70 -0.97
C SER A 206 10.83 10.62 0.04
N PRO A 207 11.71 9.66 -0.31
CA PRO A 207 12.23 8.64 0.61
C PRO A 207 13.03 9.20 1.81
N ILE A 208 13.17 10.53 1.89
CA ILE A 208 13.93 11.25 2.90
C ILE A 208 13.02 11.83 4.00
N ILE A 209 11.70 11.97 3.75
CA ILE A 209 10.77 12.61 4.69
C ILE A 209 9.52 11.75 4.82
N ASP A 210 9.43 10.95 5.89
CA ASP A 210 8.18 10.32 6.33
C ASP A 210 7.14 11.41 6.66
N LEU A 211 6.39 11.86 5.66
CA LEU A 211 5.40 12.93 5.80
C LEU A 211 4.28 12.55 6.78
N ASP A 212 4.05 11.26 7.05
CA ASP A 212 3.10 10.82 8.07
C ASP A 212 3.45 11.38 9.46
N ARG A 213 4.75 11.53 9.72
CA ARG A 213 5.30 12.01 10.99
C ARG A 213 5.66 13.50 10.95
N TRP A 214 6.06 14.00 9.78
CA TRP A 214 6.61 15.36 9.63
C TRP A 214 5.67 16.36 8.94
N ALA A 215 4.54 15.94 8.36
CA ALA A 215 3.61 16.86 7.66
C ALA A 215 3.12 17.99 8.56
N ILE A 216 2.81 17.69 9.83
CA ILE A 216 2.36 18.70 10.81
C ILE A 216 3.50 19.68 11.09
N LEU A 217 4.74 19.20 11.24
CA LEU A 217 5.91 20.03 11.53
C LEU A 217 6.26 20.92 10.34
N ILE A 218 6.21 20.41 9.11
CA ILE A 218 6.42 21.19 7.89
C ILE A 218 5.31 22.23 7.70
N GLY A 219 4.05 21.87 7.96
CA GLY A 219 2.92 22.79 7.93
C GLY A 219 3.08 23.95 8.92
N VAL A 220 3.48 23.65 10.16
CA VAL A 220 3.76 24.68 11.19
C VAL A 220 4.93 25.56 10.77
N MET A 221 6.01 24.99 10.23
CA MET A 221 7.16 25.76 9.75
C MET A 221 6.79 26.70 8.59
N LEU A 222 5.94 26.26 7.66
CA LEU A 222 5.44 27.11 6.57
C LEU A 222 4.56 28.25 7.09
N VAL A 223 3.69 27.98 8.07
CA VAL A 223 2.86 29.03 8.70
C VAL A 223 3.74 30.04 9.43
N ILE A 224 4.74 29.59 10.20
CA ILE A 224 5.70 30.48 10.87
C ILE A 224 6.48 31.30 9.85
N LEU A 225 6.90 30.71 8.72
CA LEU A 225 7.65 31.41 7.68
C LEU A 225 6.79 32.46 6.95
N VAL A 226 5.52 32.16 6.69
CA VAL A 226 4.54 33.11 6.14
C VAL A 226 4.27 34.25 7.13
N LEU A 227 4.09 33.94 8.42
CA LEU A 227 3.93 34.96 9.46
C LEU A 227 5.19 35.81 9.63
N TYR A 228 6.38 35.19 9.59
CA TYR A 228 7.66 35.88 9.64
C TYR A 228 7.82 36.84 8.45
N TRP A 229 7.57 36.39 7.23
CA TRP A 229 7.58 37.25 6.05
C TRP A 229 6.54 38.36 6.11
N ARG A 230 5.34 38.09 6.62
CA ARG A 230 4.28 39.10 6.75
C ARG A 230 4.59 40.15 7.84
N CYS A 231 5.23 39.74 8.93
CA CYS A 231 5.62 40.64 10.03
C CYS A 231 6.87 41.46 9.69
N TYR A 232 7.86 40.89 9.01
CA TYR A 232 9.10 41.59 8.67
C TYR A 232 9.04 42.33 7.31
N GLY A 233 8.29 41.83 6.33
CA GLY A 233 8.10 42.50 5.03
C GLY A 233 7.31 43.81 5.13
N ARG A 234 6.41 43.93 6.13
CA ARG A 234 5.66 45.16 6.39
C ARG A 234 6.51 46.30 6.97
N ARG A 235 7.65 46.01 7.60
CA ARG A 235 8.54 47.04 8.18
C ARG A 235 9.41 47.77 7.14
N LYS A 236 9.54 47.26 5.90
CA LYS A 236 10.39 47.89 4.87
C LYS A 236 9.69 48.90 3.95
N HIS A 237 8.37 49.08 4.04
CA HIS A 237 7.61 50.04 3.21
C HIS A 237 6.88 51.14 4.02
N GLY A 238 7.41 51.51 5.18
CA GLY A 238 6.83 52.55 6.05
C GLY A 238 7.90 53.49 6.58
N GLY A 239 8.61 54.18 5.68
CA GLY A 239 9.66 55.14 6.04
C GLY A 239 9.65 56.35 5.10
N SER A 240 8.53 57.07 5.04
CA SER A 240 8.53 58.44 4.54
C SER A 240 7.47 59.24 5.29
N TRP A 241 7.81 59.61 6.53
CA TRP A 241 7.24 60.79 7.16
C TRP A 241 8.11 61.98 6.74
N LEU A 242 7.81 62.55 5.56
CA LEU A 242 8.31 63.85 5.17
C LEU A 242 7.55 64.90 5.99
N LEU A 243 8.22 65.44 7.00
CA LEU A 243 7.83 66.66 7.70
C LEU A 243 7.61 67.81 6.68
N PRO A 244 6.60 68.68 6.87
CA PRO A 244 6.44 69.85 6.04
C PRO A 244 7.53 70.87 6.43
N LEU A 245 8.54 71.03 5.57
CA LEU A 245 9.50 72.13 5.70
C LEU A 245 8.83 73.43 5.26
N TYR A 246 8.53 74.25 6.27
CA TYR A 246 8.16 75.65 6.21
C TYR A 246 9.21 76.45 5.41
N ARG A 247 8.83 76.95 4.22
CA ARG A 247 9.70 77.79 3.38
C ARG A 247 9.44 79.26 3.72
N ASN A 248 10.13 79.76 4.74
CA ASN A 248 10.22 81.20 4.98
C ASN A 248 11.18 81.80 3.94
N HIS A 249 10.67 82.74 3.14
CA HIS A 249 11.50 83.57 2.26
C HIS A 249 11.53 84.97 2.86
N GLU A 250 12.46 85.21 3.79
CA GLU A 250 12.87 86.56 4.19
C GLU A 250 14.16 86.93 3.46
N GLY A 251 14.17 88.12 2.85
CA GLY A 251 15.40 88.77 2.41
C GLY A 251 15.23 89.57 1.12
N GLY A 252 15.00 90.88 1.24
CA GLY A 252 15.27 91.80 0.12
C GLY A 252 14.34 93.00 -0.05
N SER A 253 13.99 93.71 1.04
CA SER A 253 13.52 95.09 0.94
C SER A 253 14.63 95.97 0.36
N ASN A 254 14.43 96.55 -0.82
CA ASN A 254 15.01 97.85 -1.17
C ASN A 254 14.03 98.65 -2.04
N ARG A 255 13.39 99.58 -1.33
CA ARG A 255 12.52 100.67 -1.74
C ARG A 255 13.24 101.64 -2.69
N TRP A 256 12.54 102.17 -3.69
CA TRP A 256 12.64 103.60 -4.05
C TRP A 256 11.23 104.17 -4.28
N ARG A 257 11.05 105.39 -3.74
CA ARG A 257 9.84 106.19 -3.53
C ARG A 257 9.50 107.05 -4.75
N SER A 258 8.20 107.30 -4.92
CA SER A 258 7.50 108.58 -5.21
C SER A 258 7.88 109.36 -6.49
N ASP A 259 6.96 109.99 -7.22
CA ASP A 259 5.68 110.63 -6.86
C ASP A 259 4.40 110.04 -7.48
#